data_AF-A0A4U6RHQ8-F1
#
_entry.id   AF-A0A4U6RHQ8-F1
#
_cell.length_a   1.000
_cell.length_b   1.000
_cell.length_c   1.000
_cell.angle_alpha   90.00
_cell.angle_beta   90.00
_cell.angle_gamma   90.00
#
_symmetry.space_group_name_H-M   'P 1'
#
loop_
_entity.id
_entity.type
_entity.pdbx_description
1 polymer ?
#
loop_
_entity_poly.entity_id
_entity_poly.type
_entity_poly.pdbx_seq_one_letter_code
_entity_poly.pdbx_strand_id
1 'polypeptide(L)'
;MFIADSLGLDFINSIATPVDTPLDWIADGDGLLRWLAQAQLVPPDVLGELKARATPGELDNVAGQARDLREWFRGFVRKHMGRPLTPRALRELEPLNRLLESDQAFSKLVAHRQKDGDDGFALERTRHWRSAETLLLPIGEAMARVVCEESFSDIKACEGPACTLMFADHTRARARRWCSMAICGNRAKQAAHRSRMKDRG
;
A
#
# COMPACT_ATOMS: atom_id res chain seq x y z
N MET A 1 -3.22 7.89 0.18
CA MET A 1 -2.67 8.38 -1.11
C MET A 1 -2.43 7.14 -1.96
N PHE A 2 -3.05 7.06 -3.14
CA PHE A 2 -2.94 5.90 -4.04
C PHE A 2 -2.37 6.37 -5.38
N ILE A 3 -1.07 6.15 -5.58
CA ILE A 3 -0.29 6.70 -6.70
C ILE A 3 0.71 5.71 -7.29
N ALA A 4 0.91 4.56 -6.65
CA ALA A 4 1.91 3.58 -7.03
C ALA A 4 1.41 2.55 -8.03
N ASP A 5 0.12 2.62 -8.41
CA ASP A 5 -0.58 1.69 -9.28
C ASP A 5 -0.59 0.24 -8.75
N SER A 6 -0.32 0.08 -7.45
CA SER A 6 -0.25 -1.20 -6.74
C SER A 6 -0.47 -0.98 -5.24
N LEU A 7 -1.47 -1.65 -4.65
CA LEU A 7 -1.91 -1.39 -3.27
C LEU A 7 -0.82 -1.69 -2.23
N GLY A 8 0.01 -2.72 -2.43
CA GLY A 8 1.13 -3.01 -1.53
C GLY A 8 2.22 -1.92 -1.59
N LEU A 9 2.40 -1.27 -2.75
CA LEU A 9 3.29 -0.11 -2.87
C LEU A 9 2.64 1.15 -2.28
N ASP A 10 1.33 1.33 -2.43
CA ASP A 10 0.61 2.42 -1.76
C ASP A 10 0.62 2.28 -0.24
N PHE A 11 0.64 1.05 0.27
CA PHE A 11 0.80 0.77 1.70
C PHE A 11 2.16 1.23 2.22
N ILE A 12 3.28 0.90 1.55
CA ILE A 12 4.61 1.40 1.97
C ILE A 12 4.76 2.92 1.78
N ASN A 13 3.92 3.51 0.91
CA ASN A 13 3.79 4.94 0.70
C ASN A 13 2.79 5.63 1.64
N SER A 14 2.19 4.91 2.61
CA SER A 14 1.34 5.48 3.66
C SER A 14 2.10 6.33 4.68
N ILE A 15 3.39 6.58 4.44
CA ILE A 15 4.19 7.62 5.08
C ILE A 15 4.97 8.39 4.01
N ALA A 16 4.84 9.71 4.03
CA ALA A 16 5.54 10.63 3.14
C ALA A 16 6.17 11.77 3.95
N THR A 17 7.20 12.40 3.40
CA THR A 17 7.85 13.57 4.02
C THR A 17 7.70 14.79 3.12
N PRO A 18 6.50 15.39 3.00
CA PRO A 18 6.35 16.65 2.29
C PRO A 18 7.06 17.77 3.06
N VAL A 19 8.06 18.41 2.43
CA VAL A 19 8.72 19.63 2.94
C VAL A 19 9.17 19.45 4.40
N ASP A 20 9.89 18.35 4.65
CA ASP A 20 10.57 18.01 5.90
C ASP A 20 9.70 17.60 7.10
N THR A 21 8.36 17.58 6.96
CA THR A 21 7.46 17.04 8.00
C THR A 21 6.96 15.65 7.59
N PRO A 22 7.30 14.56 8.31
CA PRO A 22 6.73 13.25 8.06
C PRO A 22 5.22 13.26 8.36
N LEU A 23 4.43 12.86 7.36
CA LEU A 23 3.01 12.59 7.47
C LEU A 23 2.80 11.09 7.34
N ASP A 24 2.33 10.47 8.42
CA ASP A 24 1.96 9.06 8.47
C ASP A 24 0.43 8.94 8.47
N TRP A 25 -0.14 8.35 7.41
CA TRP A 25 -1.59 8.20 7.27
C TRP A 25 -2.16 7.05 8.11
N ILE A 26 -1.30 6.19 8.66
CA ILE A 26 -1.68 5.06 9.53
C ILE A 26 -1.02 5.19 10.92
N ALA A 27 -0.84 6.42 11.39
CA ALA A 27 -0.18 6.72 12.67
C ALA A 27 -0.90 6.08 13.89
N ASP A 28 -2.22 5.93 13.80
CA ASP A 28 -3.12 5.41 14.83
C ASP A 28 -4.20 4.50 14.22
N GLY A 29 -5.04 3.92 15.08
CA GLY A 29 -6.11 3.01 14.68
C GLY A 29 -7.11 3.64 13.72
N ASP A 30 -7.47 4.92 13.92
CA ASP A 30 -8.38 5.64 13.04
C ASP A 30 -7.76 5.96 11.67
N GLY A 31 -6.46 6.23 11.63
CA GLY A 31 -5.67 6.32 10.40
C GLY A 31 -5.67 5.00 9.63
N LEU A 32 -5.42 3.89 10.32
CA LEU A 32 -5.46 2.55 9.71
C LEU A 32 -6.84 2.24 9.11
N LEU A 33 -7.92 2.43 9.86
CA LEU A 33 -9.28 2.16 9.37
C LEU A 33 -9.63 3.02 8.16
N ARG A 34 -9.28 4.32 8.20
CA ARG A 34 -9.48 5.23 7.05
C ARG A 34 -8.68 4.79 5.83
N TRP A 35 -7.43 4.37 6.02
CA TRP A 35 -6.59 3.89 4.92
C TRP A 35 -7.17 2.61 4.30
N LEU A 36 -7.61 1.64 5.11
CA LEU A 36 -8.23 0.39 4.65
C LEU A 36 -9.54 0.63 3.88
N ALA A 37 -10.38 1.55 4.37
CA ALA A 37 -11.60 1.95 3.68
C ALA A 37 -11.28 2.59 2.32
N GLN A 38 -10.32 3.51 2.27
CA GLN A 38 -9.94 4.20 1.04
C GLN A 38 -9.28 3.25 0.03
N ALA A 39 -8.53 2.25 0.51
CA ALA A 39 -7.93 1.18 -0.30
C ALA A 39 -8.96 0.14 -0.79
N GLN A 40 -10.20 0.18 -0.27
CA GLN A 40 -11.25 -0.81 -0.52
C GLN A 40 -10.81 -2.25 -0.19
N LEU A 41 -9.92 -2.40 0.79
CA LEU A 41 -9.41 -3.70 1.24
C LEU A 41 -10.33 -4.38 2.26
N VAL A 42 -11.18 -3.59 2.94
CA VAL A 42 -12.14 -4.07 3.93
C VAL A 42 -13.47 -3.36 3.71
N PRO A 43 -14.61 -4.10 3.69
CA PRO A 43 -15.94 -3.50 3.62
C PRO A 43 -16.20 -2.47 4.74
N PRO A 44 -16.86 -1.34 4.45
CA PRO A 44 -17.08 -0.28 5.46
C PRO A 44 -17.90 -0.72 6.67
N ASP A 45 -18.87 -1.62 6.49
CA ASP A 45 -19.67 -2.23 7.55
C ASP A 45 -18.78 -3.03 8.51
N VAL A 46 -17.90 -3.87 7.97
CA VAL A 46 -16.92 -4.65 8.74
C VAL A 46 -15.99 -3.74 9.55
N LEU A 47 -15.50 -2.65 8.95
CA LEU A 47 -14.67 -1.66 9.66
C LEU A 47 -15.43 -0.99 10.81
N GLY A 48 -16.72 -0.68 10.59
CA GLY A 48 -17.59 -0.13 11.62
C GLY A 48 -17.82 -1.09 12.79
N GLU A 49 -18.11 -2.36 12.50
CA GLU A 49 -18.29 -3.41 13.52
C GLU A 49 -17.02 -3.67 14.32
N LEU A 50 -15.88 -3.75 13.65
CA LEU A 50 -14.56 -3.89 14.26
C LEU A 50 -14.24 -2.71 15.18
N LYS A 51 -14.55 -1.49 14.75
CA LYS A 51 -14.36 -0.28 15.57
C LYS A 51 -15.28 -0.26 16.79
N ALA A 52 -16.53 -0.65 16.63
CA ALA A 52 -17.51 -0.62 17.72
C ALA A 52 -17.21 -1.63 18.83
N ARG A 53 -16.59 -2.77 18.50
CA ARG A 53 -16.25 -3.82 19.47
C ARG A 53 -14.82 -3.71 20.04
N ALA A 54 -13.96 -2.90 19.43
CA ALA A 54 -12.57 -2.77 19.83
C ALA A 54 -12.44 -2.21 21.25
N THR A 55 -11.54 -2.80 22.03
CA THR A 55 -11.16 -2.30 23.34
C THR A 55 -10.23 -1.07 23.20
N PRO A 56 -10.15 -0.19 24.22
CA PRO A 56 -9.28 0.98 24.17
C PRO A 56 -7.83 0.60 23.84
N GLY A 57 -7.27 1.23 22.80
CA GLY A 57 -5.90 0.98 22.33
C GLY A 57 -5.70 -0.26 21.45
N GLU A 58 -6.71 -1.12 21.27
CA GLU A 58 -6.60 -2.32 20.43
C GLU A 58 -6.29 -1.97 18.97
N LEU A 59 -7.04 -1.03 18.40
CA LEU A 59 -6.81 -0.58 17.03
C LEU A 59 -5.48 0.16 16.86
N ASP A 60 -5.03 0.89 17.89
CA ASP A 60 -3.72 1.55 17.87
C ASP A 60 -2.57 0.53 17.90
N ASN A 61 -2.73 -0.57 18.62
CA ASN A 61 -1.79 -1.69 18.60
C ASN A 61 -1.72 -2.33 17.19
N VAL A 62 -2.88 -2.55 16.55
CA VAL A 62 -2.93 -3.06 15.17
C VAL A 62 -2.31 -2.07 14.18
N ALA A 63 -2.53 -0.77 14.36
CA ALA A 63 -1.85 0.26 13.55
C ALA A 63 -0.33 0.26 13.77
N GLY A 64 0.14 -0.01 14.99
CA GLY A 64 1.55 -0.26 15.28
C GLY A 64 2.10 -1.45 14.50
N GLN A 65 1.41 -2.60 14.54
CA GLN A 65 1.79 -3.80 13.78
C GLN A 65 1.79 -3.56 12.27
N ALA A 66 0.82 -2.80 11.75
CA ALA A 66 0.80 -2.39 10.35
C ALA A 66 2.03 -1.54 10.00
N ARG A 67 2.43 -0.59 10.85
CA ARG A 67 3.64 0.21 10.62
C ARG A 67 4.91 -0.64 10.65
N ASP A 68 5.01 -1.64 11.53
CA ASP A 68 6.15 -2.56 11.55
C ASP A 68 6.23 -3.39 10.25
N LEU A 69 5.09 -3.93 9.78
CA LEU A 69 5.00 -4.60 8.48
C LEU A 69 5.39 -3.67 7.32
N ARG A 70 4.95 -2.41 7.39
CA ARG A 70 5.28 -1.40 6.40
C ARG A 70 6.78 -1.19 6.28
N GLU A 71 7.47 -0.94 7.40
CA GLU A 71 8.91 -0.64 7.37
C GLU A 71 9.73 -1.86 6.95
N TRP A 72 9.36 -3.06 7.40
CA TRP A 72 9.97 -4.31 6.94
C TRP A 72 9.83 -4.48 5.42
N PHE A 73 8.60 -4.38 4.89
CA PHE A 73 8.34 -4.59 3.46
C PHE A 73 8.96 -3.47 2.61
N ARG A 74 8.96 -2.23 3.11
CA ARG A 74 9.64 -1.10 2.47
C ARG A 74 11.14 -1.34 2.35
N GLY A 75 11.77 -1.93 3.37
CA GLY A 75 13.16 -2.36 3.34
C GLY A 75 13.41 -3.45 2.28
N PHE A 76 12.54 -4.46 2.23
CA PHE A 76 12.58 -5.50 1.21
C PHE A 76 12.48 -4.92 -0.21
N VAL A 77 11.47 -4.08 -0.48
CA VAL A 77 11.28 -3.46 -1.80
C VAL A 77 12.49 -2.62 -2.19
N ARG A 78 13.00 -1.77 -1.29
CA ARG A 78 14.21 -0.96 -1.55
C ARG A 78 15.44 -1.80 -1.90
N LYS A 79 15.61 -2.94 -1.22
CA LYS A 79 16.74 -3.85 -1.45
C LYS A 79 16.65 -4.51 -2.82
N HIS A 80 15.45 -4.79 -3.33
CA HIS A 80 15.25 -5.59 -4.54
C HIS A 80 14.78 -4.79 -5.76
N MET A 81 14.36 -3.53 -5.62
CA MET A 81 13.93 -2.68 -6.73
C MET A 81 15.04 -2.48 -7.78
N GLY A 82 14.65 -2.35 -9.04
CA GLY A 82 15.56 -2.19 -10.18
C GLY A 82 16.18 -3.50 -10.68
N ARG A 83 15.81 -4.66 -10.11
CA ARG A 83 16.25 -5.98 -10.58
C ARG A 83 15.16 -7.05 -10.42
N PRO A 84 15.21 -8.14 -11.21
CA PRO A 84 14.28 -9.25 -11.02
C PRO A 84 14.47 -9.90 -9.65
N LEU A 85 13.35 -10.28 -9.02
CA LEU A 85 13.40 -11.18 -7.88
C LEU A 85 13.88 -12.56 -8.30
N THR A 86 14.52 -13.27 -7.36
CA THR A 86 14.94 -14.65 -7.53
C THR A 86 14.34 -15.51 -6.41
N PRO A 87 14.22 -16.84 -6.57
CA PRO A 87 13.69 -17.72 -5.53
C PRO A 87 14.42 -17.61 -4.17
N ARG A 88 15.66 -17.11 -4.16
CA ARG A 88 16.42 -16.87 -2.93
C ARG A 88 15.77 -15.81 -2.02
N ALA A 89 14.96 -14.91 -2.57
CA ALA A 89 14.23 -13.89 -1.83
C ALA A 89 13.12 -14.48 -0.95
N LEU A 90 12.68 -15.72 -1.19
CA LEU A 90 11.61 -16.36 -0.43
C LEU A 90 11.89 -16.41 1.08
N ARG A 91 13.16 -16.62 1.48
CA ARG A 91 13.55 -16.61 2.90
C ARG A 91 13.33 -15.25 3.57
N GLU A 92 13.46 -14.16 2.81
CA GLU A 92 13.22 -12.82 3.34
C GLU A 92 11.72 -12.54 3.50
N LEU A 93 10.87 -13.23 2.72
CA LEU A 93 9.40 -13.12 2.72
C LEU A 93 8.71 -14.01 3.77
N GLU A 94 9.46 -14.76 4.55
CA GLU A 94 8.92 -15.63 5.61
C GLU A 94 8.02 -14.90 6.63
N PRO A 95 8.29 -13.65 7.05
CA PRO A 95 7.35 -12.90 7.88
C PRO A 95 5.97 -12.69 7.22
N LEU A 96 5.94 -12.51 5.89
CA LEU A 96 4.71 -12.36 5.14
C LEU A 96 3.96 -13.70 5.02
N ASN A 97 4.66 -14.80 4.76
CA ASN A 97 4.04 -16.13 4.73
C ASN A 97 3.37 -16.46 6.07
N ARG A 98 4.06 -16.21 7.20
CA ARG A 98 3.50 -16.42 8.55
C ARG A 98 2.25 -15.58 8.81
N LEU A 99 2.22 -14.34 8.33
CA LEU A 99 1.00 -13.51 8.41
C LEU A 99 -0.14 -14.14 7.59
N LEU A 100 0.13 -14.52 6.34
CA LEU A 100 -0.86 -15.08 5.43
C LEU A 100 -1.39 -16.46 5.86
N GLU A 101 -0.57 -17.27 6.55
CA GLU A 101 -0.98 -18.57 7.12
C GLU A 101 -2.12 -18.43 8.15
N SER A 102 -2.26 -17.26 8.78
CA SER A 102 -3.33 -17.01 9.75
C SER A 102 -4.68 -16.62 9.10
N ASP A 103 -4.74 -16.51 7.78
CA ASP A 103 -5.94 -16.08 7.07
C ASP A 103 -7.05 -17.15 7.07
N GLN A 104 -8.19 -16.82 7.68
CA GLN A 104 -9.40 -17.64 7.65
C GLN A 104 -10.34 -17.18 6.53
N ALA A 105 -9.81 -17.14 5.30
CA ALA A 105 -10.57 -16.79 4.11
C ALA A 105 -11.46 -17.95 3.65
N PHE A 106 -12.64 -17.63 3.13
CA PHE A 106 -13.58 -18.60 2.58
C PHE A 106 -14.36 -17.98 1.42
N SER A 107 -14.95 -18.82 0.57
CA SER A 107 -15.80 -18.37 -0.52
C SER A 107 -17.27 -18.53 -0.16
N LYS A 108 -18.11 -17.55 -0.52
CA LYS A 108 -19.56 -17.63 -0.37
C LYS A 108 -20.26 -17.16 -1.64
N LEU A 109 -21.47 -17.67 -1.88
CA LEU A 109 -22.35 -17.16 -2.94
C LEU A 109 -23.01 -15.87 -2.46
N VAL A 110 -22.97 -14.84 -3.29
CA VAL A 110 -23.64 -13.55 -3.05
C VAL A 110 -24.53 -13.20 -4.23
N ALA A 111 -25.62 -12.48 -3.96
CA ALA A 111 -26.44 -11.91 -5.02
C ALA A 111 -25.64 -10.82 -5.75
N HIS A 112 -25.59 -10.89 -7.08
CA HIS A 112 -24.97 -9.90 -7.93
C HIS A 112 -26.04 -9.24 -8.80
N ARG A 113 -26.28 -7.95 -8.54
CA ARG A 113 -27.25 -7.15 -9.28
C ARG A 113 -26.53 -6.44 -10.43
N GLN A 114 -26.79 -6.84 -11.67
CA GLN A 114 -26.25 -6.16 -12.84
C GLN A 114 -27.06 -4.91 -13.14
N LYS A 115 -26.41 -3.84 -13.62
CA LYS A 115 -27.11 -2.61 -14.02
C LYS A 115 -27.98 -2.78 -15.26
N ASP A 116 -27.61 -3.69 -16.16
CA ASP A 116 -28.21 -3.86 -17.49
C ASP A 116 -28.44 -5.34 -17.87
N GLY A 117 -28.68 -6.22 -16.89
CA GLY A 117 -28.84 -7.67 -17.09
C GLY A 117 -29.66 -8.34 -16.00
N ASP A 118 -29.83 -9.66 -16.12
CA ASP A 118 -30.56 -10.45 -15.12
C ASP A 118 -29.77 -10.55 -13.81
N ASP A 119 -30.50 -10.53 -12.70
CA ASP A 119 -29.95 -10.81 -11.38
C ASP A 119 -29.33 -12.21 -11.35
N GLY A 120 -28.14 -12.33 -10.76
CA GLY A 120 -27.40 -13.57 -10.70
C GLY A 120 -26.71 -13.80 -9.36
N PHE A 121 -25.90 -14.85 -9.33
CA PHE A 121 -25.03 -15.15 -8.20
C PHE A 121 -23.56 -14.97 -8.61
N ALA A 122 -22.77 -14.41 -7.70
CA ALA A 122 -21.32 -14.37 -7.81
C ALA A 122 -20.68 -15.15 -6.67
N LEU A 123 -19.51 -15.73 -6.92
CA LEU A 123 -18.66 -16.28 -5.88
C LEU A 123 -17.76 -15.16 -5.36
N GLU A 124 -17.93 -14.81 -4.08
CA GLU A 124 -17.11 -13.79 -3.41
C GLU A 124 -16.17 -14.46 -2.40
N ARG A 125 -14.88 -14.12 -2.48
CA ARG A 125 -13.91 -14.49 -1.45
C ARG A 125 -14.00 -13.47 -0.31
N THR A 126 -14.25 -13.97 0.89
CA THR A 126 -14.35 -13.18 2.11
C THR A 126 -13.48 -13.82 3.21
N ARG A 127 -13.53 -13.30 4.43
CA ARG A 127 -12.78 -13.84 5.57
C ARG A 127 -13.54 -13.67 6.87
N HIS A 128 -13.16 -14.45 7.88
CA HIS A 128 -13.70 -14.29 9.22
C HIS A 128 -13.03 -13.14 9.97
N TRP A 129 -13.75 -12.04 10.14
CA TRP A 129 -13.30 -10.87 10.89
C TRP A 129 -13.49 -11.06 12.41
N ARG A 130 -12.72 -11.95 13.04
CA ARG A 130 -12.90 -12.32 14.47
C ARG A 130 -12.22 -11.36 15.45
N SER A 131 -11.17 -10.66 15.04
CA SER A 131 -10.43 -9.72 15.89
C SER A 131 -9.86 -8.56 15.08
N ALA A 132 -9.39 -7.50 15.73
CA ALA A 132 -8.80 -6.34 15.05
C ALA A 132 -7.57 -6.71 14.21
N GLU A 133 -6.77 -7.69 14.64
CA GLU A 133 -5.57 -8.15 13.93
C GLU A 133 -5.87 -8.70 12.53
N THR A 134 -7.10 -9.16 12.28
CA THR A 134 -7.51 -9.62 10.94
C THR A 134 -7.48 -8.52 9.87
N LEU A 135 -7.42 -7.24 10.28
CA LEU A 135 -7.20 -6.09 9.39
C LEU A 135 -5.82 -6.10 8.71
N LEU A 136 -4.84 -6.84 9.25
CA LEU A 136 -3.51 -6.98 8.65
C LEU A 136 -3.50 -7.94 7.45
N LEU A 137 -4.47 -8.84 7.35
CA LEU A 137 -4.48 -9.88 6.32
C LEU A 137 -4.66 -9.32 4.90
N PRO A 138 -5.62 -8.40 4.63
CA PRO A 138 -5.71 -7.75 3.32
C PRO A 138 -4.47 -6.94 2.95
N ILE A 139 -3.78 -6.36 3.95
CA ILE A 139 -2.50 -5.66 3.74
C ILE A 139 -1.42 -6.67 3.34
N GLY A 140 -1.34 -7.80 4.04
CA GLY A 140 -0.49 -8.93 3.68
C GLY A 140 -0.71 -9.39 2.24
N GLU A 141 -1.96 -9.62 1.86
CA GLU A 141 -2.32 -10.01 0.49
C GLU A 141 -1.91 -8.95 -0.54
N ALA A 142 -2.11 -7.67 -0.25
CA ALA A 142 -1.67 -6.58 -1.13
C ALA A 142 -0.14 -6.56 -1.30
N MET A 143 0.63 -6.83 -0.24
CA MET A 143 2.09 -6.98 -0.31
C MET A 143 2.49 -8.22 -1.12
N ALA A 144 1.79 -9.35 -0.95
CA ALA A 144 2.03 -10.57 -1.72
C ALA A 144 1.77 -10.37 -3.21
N ARG A 145 0.72 -9.62 -3.57
CA ARG A 145 0.45 -9.25 -4.96
C ARG A 145 1.59 -8.44 -5.57
N VAL A 146 2.20 -7.51 -4.83
CA VAL A 146 3.42 -6.81 -5.31
C VAL A 146 4.51 -7.83 -5.65
N VAL A 147 4.77 -8.79 -4.77
CA VAL A 147 5.81 -9.81 -4.99
C VAL A 147 5.54 -10.69 -6.21
N CYS A 148 4.27 -11.04 -6.46
CA CYS A 148 3.87 -11.99 -7.49
C CYS A 148 3.55 -11.36 -8.84
N GLU A 149 2.98 -10.16 -8.84
CA GLU A 149 2.38 -9.52 -10.03
C GLU A 149 3.26 -8.38 -10.56
N GLU A 150 4.07 -7.72 -9.72
CA GLU A 150 4.93 -6.62 -10.15
C GLU A 150 6.30 -7.10 -10.62
N SER A 151 6.81 -6.43 -11.66
CA SER A 151 8.21 -6.55 -12.07
C SER A 151 9.06 -5.67 -11.17
N PHE A 152 9.85 -6.29 -10.28
CA PHE A 152 10.76 -5.54 -9.41
C PHE A 152 11.82 -4.74 -10.17
N SER A 153 12.12 -5.12 -11.42
CA SER A 153 12.94 -4.32 -12.35
C SER A 153 12.32 -2.96 -12.68
N ASP A 154 10.99 -2.86 -12.62
CA ASP A 154 10.23 -1.66 -12.95
C ASP A 154 9.79 -0.87 -11.71
N ILE A 155 10.10 -1.36 -10.49
CA ILE A 155 9.87 -0.61 -9.26
C ILE A 155 10.98 0.43 -9.10
N LYS A 156 10.59 1.68 -8.85
CA LYS A 156 11.51 2.84 -8.77
C LYS A 156 11.21 3.71 -7.57
N ALA A 157 12.26 4.31 -7.02
CA ALA A 157 12.13 5.43 -6.09
C ALA A 157 11.82 6.73 -6.86
N CYS A 158 11.01 7.59 -6.25
CA CYS A 158 10.67 8.88 -6.83
C CYS A 158 11.86 9.84 -6.82
N GLU A 159 12.19 10.42 -7.97
CA GLU A 159 13.25 11.45 -8.13
C GLU A 159 12.80 12.87 -7.73
N GLY A 160 11.75 12.97 -6.90
CA GLY A 160 11.25 14.26 -6.45
C GLY A 160 12.11 14.77 -5.30
N PRO A 161 12.39 16.08 -5.17
CA PRO A 161 13.12 16.61 -4.02
C PRO A 161 12.46 16.18 -2.70
N ALA A 162 13.26 15.59 -1.80
CA ALA A 162 12.86 15.02 -0.50
C ALA A 162 11.76 13.94 -0.55
N CYS A 163 11.41 13.41 -1.72
CA CYS A 163 10.39 12.38 -1.85
C CYS A 163 10.97 11.00 -1.49
N THR A 164 10.25 10.24 -0.68
CA THR A 164 10.68 8.90 -0.26
C THR A 164 9.85 7.78 -0.89
N LEU A 165 8.85 8.12 -1.70
CA LEU A 165 7.86 7.19 -2.25
C LEU A 165 8.45 6.32 -3.36
N MET A 166 7.91 5.11 -3.50
CA MET A 166 8.25 4.15 -4.57
C MET A 166 7.01 3.81 -5.40
N PHE A 167 7.20 3.46 -6.67
CA PHE A 167 6.09 3.11 -7.58
C PHE A 167 6.53 2.05 -8.58
N ALA A 168 5.57 1.29 -9.11
CA ALA A 168 5.79 0.45 -10.28
C ALA A 168 5.61 1.29 -11.55
N ASP A 169 6.59 1.25 -12.45
CA ASP A 169 6.52 2.00 -13.69
C ASP A 169 5.84 1.18 -14.78
N HIS A 170 4.51 1.24 -14.88
CA HIS A 170 3.75 0.55 -15.93
C HIS A 170 3.73 1.29 -17.28
N THR A 171 4.52 2.36 -17.46
CA THR A 171 4.54 3.09 -18.74
C THR A 171 5.21 2.26 -19.83
N ARG A 172 4.77 2.42 -21.08
CA ARG A 172 5.33 1.68 -22.23
C ARG A 172 6.85 1.82 -22.36
N ALA A 173 7.38 3.02 -22.11
CA ALA A 173 8.80 3.32 -22.21
C ALA A 173 9.58 3.04 -20.91
N ARG A 174 8.90 2.65 -19.83
CA ARG A 174 9.48 2.52 -18.48
C ARG A 174 10.34 3.74 -18.11
N ALA A 175 9.82 4.93 -18.39
CA ALA A 175 10.54 6.21 -18.25
C ALA A 175 9.95 7.14 -17.17
N ARG A 176 9.01 6.65 -16.34
CA ARG A 176 8.45 7.42 -15.23
C ARG A 176 9.54 7.65 -14.18
N ARG A 177 9.75 8.92 -13.83
CA ARG A 177 10.76 9.38 -12.85
C ARG A 177 10.15 9.81 -11.52
N TRP A 178 8.87 10.13 -11.52
CA TRP A 178 8.18 10.69 -10.37
C TRP A 178 6.92 9.91 -10.03
N CYS A 179 6.64 9.75 -8.73
CA CYS A 179 5.41 9.13 -8.25
C CYS A 179 4.16 9.92 -8.67
N SER A 180 4.28 11.23 -8.89
CA SER A 180 3.25 12.04 -9.53
C SER A 180 3.91 13.21 -10.25
N MET A 181 3.54 13.41 -11.51
CA MET A 181 4.00 14.56 -12.29
C MET A 181 3.49 15.86 -11.65
N ALA A 182 2.21 15.89 -11.24
CA ALA A 182 1.57 17.06 -10.65
C ALA A 182 2.20 17.51 -9.32
N ILE A 183 2.68 16.55 -8.52
CA ILE A 183 3.28 16.83 -7.19
C ILE A 183 4.80 16.91 -7.30
N CYS A 184 5.45 15.78 -7.55
CA CYS A 184 6.91 15.65 -7.42
C CYS A 184 7.66 16.26 -8.60
N GLY A 185 7.19 16.06 -9.83
CA GLY A 185 7.92 16.61 -10.96
C GLY A 185 7.70 18.12 -11.17
N ASN A 186 6.54 18.67 -10.77
CA ASN A 186 6.38 20.13 -10.67
C ASN A 186 7.31 20.73 -9.60
N ARG A 187 7.43 20.09 -8.43
CA ARG A 187 8.39 20.49 -7.40
C ARG A 187 9.83 20.43 -7.91
N ALA A 188 10.20 19.40 -8.66
CA ALA A 188 11.52 19.27 -9.28
C ALA A 188 11.80 20.41 -10.29
N LYS A 189 10.84 20.72 -11.18
CA LYS A 189 10.96 21.84 -12.14
C LYS A 189 11.16 23.18 -11.42
N GLN A 190 10.40 23.44 -10.36
CA GLN A 190 10.53 24.67 -9.57
C GLN A 190 11.89 24.77 -8.87
N ALA A 191 12.39 23.65 -8.30
CA ALA A 191 13.72 23.63 -7.67
C ALA A 191 14.84 23.93 -8.68
N ALA A 192 14.78 23.33 -9.87
CA ALA A 192 15.76 23.57 -10.94
C ALA A 192 15.70 25.01 -11.49
N HIS A 193 14.52 25.64 -11.55
CA HIS A 193 14.40 27.05 -11.91
C HIS A 193 15.06 27.96 -10.88
N ARG A 194 14.83 27.70 -9.57
CA ARG A 194 15.45 28.48 -8.48
C ARG A 194 16.97 28.37 -8.46
N SER A 195 17.54 27.18 -8.69
CA SER A 195 19.00 27.03 -8.75
C SER A 195 19.60 27.82 -9.90
N ARG A 196 19.00 27.76 -11.10
CA ARG A 196 19.45 28.52 -12.28
C ARG A 196 19.38 30.04 -12.09
N MET A 197 18.40 30.54 -11.33
CA MET A 197 18.31 31.98 -11.02
C MET A 197 19.40 32.40 -10.02
N LYS A 198 19.77 31.52 -9.09
CA LYS A 198 20.83 31.77 -8.11
C LYS A 198 22.23 31.72 -8.73
N ASP A 199 22.45 30.87 -9.74
CA ASP A 199 23.73 30.76 -10.44
C ASP A 199 23.97 31.91 -11.45
N ARG A 200 22.97 32.75 -11.71
CA ARG A 200 23.03 33.87 -12.67
C ARG A 200 23.08 35.26 -12.01
N GLY A 201 23.08 35.33 -10.67
CA GLY A 201 23.20 36.57 -9.89
C GLY A 201 24.43 36.52 -9.00
#